data_AF-A0A317ZJP4-F1
#
_entry.id   AF-A0A317ZJP4-F1
#
_cell.length_a   1.000
_cell.length_b   1.000
_cell.length_c   1.000
_cell.angle_alpha   90.00
_cell.angle_beta   90.00
_cell.angle_gamma   90.00
#
_symmetry.space_group_name_H-M   'P 1'
#
loop_
_entity.id
_entity.type
_entity.pdbx_description
1 polymer ?
#
loop_
_entity_poly.entity_id
_entity_poly.type
_entity_poly.pdbx_seq_one_letter_code
_entity_poly.pdbx_strand_id
1 'polypeptide(L)'
;MKLSTPVFAATTLLGAGLLALSAPLAASAHVEVDPSSTAAGSYSLLTFSVGHGCEGSSTTGITIDIPESITSVTPTVNPGWDIDKIAVDLATPLDDGEGDTITTRVGQVSYTAQAPLVDGLRTTFVLSLQIPADAAAGDTLAFPVLQTCEVGETNWSEAVVEGEEEPAHPAPSLIVTEATAESGHGHGSTDEATADDHEAAGASTATDDVIARVLGIGGLVVGAVGLVVAIASRRKNAA
;
A
#
# COMPACT_ATOMS: atom_id res chain seq x y z
N MET A 1 14.99 -39.06 66.96
CA MET A 1 15.91 -39.29 65.82
C MET A 1 15.62 -40.69 65.28
N LYS A 2 15.27 -40.96 64.03
CA LYS A 2 15.17 -40.22 62.77
C LYS A 2 13.89 -40.74 62.06
N LEU A 3 13.08 -39.84 61.52
CA LEU A 3 11.91 -40.20 60.71
C LEU A 3 12.31 -40.51 59.26
N SER A 4 11.53 -41.42 58.69
CA SER A 4 11.56 -42.04 57.37
C SER A 4 11.61 -41.07 56.18
N THR A 5 12.30 -41.48 55.12
CA THR A 5 12.26 -40.84 53.80
C THR A 5 11.40 -41.69 52.86
N PRO A 6 10.27 -41.19 52.34
CA PRO A 6 9.61 -41.81 51.18
C PRO A 6 10.14 -41.20 49.88
N VAL A 7 10.62 -42.08 49.00
CA VAL A 7 10.89 -41.81 47.59
C VAL A 7 9.54 -41.72 46.88
N PHE A 8 9.19 -40.55 46.36
CA PHE A 8 8.06 -40.39 45.45
C PHE A 8 8.57 -40.46 44.00
N ALA A 9 8.11 -41.49 43.31
CA ALA A 9 8.38 -41.76 41.90
C ALA A 9 7.72 -40.70 41.00
N ALA A 10 8.47 -40.28 39.99
CA ALA A 10 8.10 -39.29 38.99
C ALA A 10 6.97 -39.81 38.07
N THR A 11 5.95 -38.97 37.88
CA THR A 11 4.87 -39.12 36.90
C THR A 11 5.36 -38.65 35.52
N THR A 12 5.44 -39.57 34.56
CA THR A 12 5.68 -39.28 33.14
C THR A 12 4.34 -38.97 32.44
N LEU A 13 4.07 -37.69 32.14
CA LEU A 13 3.08 -37.30 31.13
C LEU A 13 3.76 -37.34 29.75
N LEU A 14 3.41 -38.33 28.93
CA LEU A 14 3.80 -38.39 27.52
C LEU A 14 3.03 -37.33 26.73
N GLY A 15 3.76 -36.62 25.87
CA GLY A 15 3.34 -35.40 25.22
C GLY A 15 2.24 -35.57 24.17
N ALA A 16 1.24 -34.70 24.27
CA ALA A 16 0.50 -34.24 23.11
C ALA A 16 1.43 -33.26 22.37
N GLY A 17 2.21 -33.77 21.42
CA GLY A 17 2.96 -32.94 20.49
C GLY A 17 1.96 -32.12 19.68
N LEU A 18 1.82 -30.84 20.04
CA LEU A 18 1.32 -29.83 19.13
C LEU A 18 2.20 -29.91 17.89
N LEU A 19 1.68 -30.52 16.81
CA LEU A 19 2.03 -30.14 15.46
C LEU A 19 1.59 -28.69 15.32
N ALA A 20 2.42 -27.78 15.83
CA ALA A 20 2.37 -26.39 15.45
C ALA A 20 2.47 -26.39 13.94
N LEU A 21 1.39 -25.95 13.28
CA LEU A 21 1.39 -25.56 11.89
C LEU A 21 2.48 -24.50 11.72
N SER A 22 3.70 -24.93 11.46
CA SER A 22 4.67 -24.13 10.71
C SER A 22 4.21 -24.16 9.26
N ALA A 23 3.05 -23.59 8.97
CA ALA A 23 2.94 -22.89 7.71
C ALA A 23 4.07 -21.86 7.78
N PRO A 24 5.02 -21.84 6.82
CA PRO A 24 5.87 -20.67 6.70
C PRO A 24 4.90 -19.51 6.64
N LEU A 25 4.95 -18.62 7.63
CA LEU A 25 4.51 -17.26 7.40
C LEU A 25 5.41 -16.85 6.24
N ALA A 26 4.89 -16.89 5.02
CA ALA A 26 5.50 -16.22 3.90
C ALA A 26 5.55 -14.76 4.36
N ALA A 27 6.68 -14.38 4.97
CA ALA A 27 6.98 -13.00 5.25
C ALA A 27 6.91 -12.35 3.87
N SER A 28 6.01 -11.38 3.69
CA SER A 28 5.75 -10.78 2.38
C SER A 28 7.08 -10.34 1.76
N ALA A 29 7.53 -11.13 0.79
CA ALA A 29 8.78 -10.99 0.06
C ALA A 29 8.52 -10.30 -1.29
N HIS A 30 7.26 -10.15 -1.67
CA HIS A 30 6.92 -9.60 -2.97
C HIS A 30 7.18 -8.09 -2.96
N VAL A 31 7.57 -7.56 -4.12
CA VAL A 31 7.48 -6.13 -4.34
C VAL A 31 5.99 -5.78 -4.36
N GLU A 32 5.57 -4.91 -3.45
CA GLU A 32 4.18 -4.47 -3.33
C GLU A 32 4.04 -3.04 -3.86
N VAL A 33 2.89 -2.73 -4.47
CA VAL A 33 2.52 -1.37 -4.84
C VAL A 33 1.33 -0.90 -4.00
N ASP A 34 1.49 0.22 -3.31
CA ASP A 34 0.44 0.88 -2.53
C ASP A 34 -0.01 2.17 -3.23
N PRO A 35 -1.21 2.20 -3.85
CA PRO A 35 -1.74 3.38 -4.51
C PRO A 35 -2.47 4.31 -3.53
N SER A 36 -2.22 5.62 -3.59
CA SER A 36 -3.01 6.60 -2.83
C SER A 36 -4.45 6.77 -3.34
N SER A 37 -4.70 6.39 -4.59
CA SER A 37 -6.02 6.32 -5.23
C SER A 37 -5.99 5.31 -6.37
N THR A 38 -7.12 4.65 -6.64
CA THR A 38 -7.28 3.77 -7.82
C THR A 38 -8.42 4.19 -8.74
N ALA A 39 -9.07 5.33 -8.46
CA ALA A 39 -10.21 5.79 -9.26
C ALA A 39 -9.77 6.20 -10.68
N ALA A 40 -10.51 5.79 -11.70
CA ALA A 40 -10.27 6.21 -13.08
C ALA A 40 -10.20 7.74 -13.19
N GLY A 41 -9.19 8.24 -13.90
CA GLY A 41 -8.91 9.67 -14.09
C GLY A 41 -8.29 10.39 -12.88
N SER A 42 -8.18 9.74 -11.72
CA SER A 42 -7.55 10.35 -10.54
C SER A 42 -6.02 10.34 -10.64
N TYR A 43 -5.37 11.34 -10.01
CA TYR A 43 -3.94 11.27 -9.75
C TYR A 43 -3.67 10.35 -8.55
N SER A 44 -2.65 9.52 -8.68
CA SER A 44 -2.23 8.56 -7.66
C SER A 44 -0.73 8.62 -7.43
N LEU A 45 -0.35 8.51 -6.15
CA LEU A 45 1.01 8.18 -5.75
C LEU A 45 1.08 6.66 -5.60
N LEU A 46 1.89 6.02 -6.43
CA LEU A 46 2.17 4.59 -6.36
C LEU A 46 3.46 4.37 -5.57
N THR A 47 3.35 3.78 -4.39
CA THR A 47 4.50 3.47 -3.52
C THR A 47 4.90 2.02 -3.67
N PHE A 48 6.00 1.78 -4.38
CA PHE A 48 6.60 0.46 -4.54
C PHE A 48 7.52 0.16 -3.35
N SER A 49 7.32 -0.96 -2.67
CA SER A 49 8.12 -1.36 -1.50
C SER A 49 9.06 -2.52 -1.83
N VAL A 50 10.35 -2.36 -1.53
CA VAL A 50 11.36 -3.41 -1.71
C VAL A 50 11.99 -3.71 -0.34
N GLY A 51 11.76 -4.93 0.17
CA GLY A 51 12.09 -5.30 1.55
C GLY A 51 13.31 -6.21 1.73
N HIS A 52 13.82 -6.80 0.65
CA HIS A 52 14.96 -7.72 0.68
C HIS A 52 15.73 -7.70 -0.65
N GLY A 53 16.88 -8.34 -0.66
CA GLY A 53 17.74 -8.57 -1.81
C GLY A 53 17.43 -9.87 -2.57
N CYS A 54 18.07 -10.07 -3.72
CA CYS A 54 17.87 -11.26 -4.56
C CYS A 54 18.61 -12.44 -3.95
N GLU A 55 17.88 -13.46 -3.47
CA GLU A 55 18.46 -14.60 -2.73
C GLU A 55 19.43 -14.18 -1.58
N GLY A 56 19.14 -13.03 -0.93
CA GLY A 56 19.97 -12.45 0.13
C GLY A 56 21.13 -11.56 -0.35
N SER A 57 21.30 -11.35 -1.65
CA SER A 57 22.26 -10.41 -2.23
C SER A 57 21.71 -8.98 -2.23
N SER A 58 22.52 -7.99 -1.84
CA SER A 58 22.13 -6.56 -1.79
C SER A 58 21.58 -6.06 -3.13
N THR A 59 20.53 -5.25 -3.08
CA THR A 59 19.89 -4.65 -4.27
C THR A 59 20.71 -3.47 -4.77
N THR A 60 20.96 -3.42 -6.08
CA THR A 60 21.71 -2.35 -6.76
C THR A 60 20.86 -1.59 -7.77
N GLY A 61 19.75 -2.18 -8.24
CA GLY A 61 18.88 -1.56 -9.22
C GLY A 61 17.43 -1.97 -9.07
N ILE A 62 16.52 -1.05 -9.38
CA ILE A 62 15.08 -1.28 -9.48
C ILE A 62 14.60 -0.63 -10.78
N THR A 63 14.05 -1.41 -11.70
CA THR A 63 13.42 -0.91 -12.92
C THR A 63 11.95 -1.23 -12.88
N ILE A 64 11.10 -0.21 -13.01
CA ILE A 64 9.65 -0.33 -12.98
C ILE A 64 9.12 -0.07 -14.39
N ASP A 65 8.42 -1.05 -14.93
CA ASP A 65 7.76 -0.96 -16.23
C ASP A 65 6.45 -0.18 -16.12
N ILE A 66 6.25 0.75 -17.05
CA ILE A 66 5.09 1.64 -17.09
C ILE A 66 4.12 1.16 -18.18
N PRO A 67 2.86 0.81 -17.83
CA PRO A 67 1.86 0.36 -18.78
C PRO A 67 1.68 1.33 -19.95
N GLU A 68 1.34 0.80 -21.13
CA GLU A 68 1.07 1.61 -22.32
C GLU A 68 -0.06 2.63 -22.14
N SER A 69 -1.03 2.31 -21.28
CA SER A 69 -2.15 3.19 -20.94
C SER A 69 -1.74 4.40 -20.10
N ILE A 70 -0.53 4.40 -19.51
CA ILE A 70 -0.01 5.53 -18.74
C ILE A 70 0.85 6.40 -19.66
N THR A 71 0.37 7.62 -19.90
CA THR A 71 1.01 8.57 -20.82
C THR A 71 2.04 9.47 -20.13
N SER A 72 1.91 9.67 -18.82
CA SER A 72 2.81 10.50 -18.02
C SER A 72 3.05 9.89 -16.63
N VAL A 73 4.31 9.93 -16.19
CA VAL A 73 4.74 9.50 -14.87
C VAL A 73 5.87 10.41 -14.39
N THR A 74 5.80 10.78 -13.11
CA THR A 74 6.80 11.60 -12.44
C THR A 74 7.36 10.83 -11.24
N PRO A 75 8.61 10.36 -11.29
CA PRO A 75 9.24 9.75 -10.13
C PRO A 75 9.53 10.79 -9.05
N THR A 76 9.29 10.43 -7.80
CA THR A 76 9.75 11.21 -6.64
C THR A 76 11.25 11.02 -6.49
N VAL A 77 11.96 12.10 -6.16
CA VAL A 77 13.40 12.04 -5.84
C VAL A 77 13.62 11.06 -4.69
N ASN A 78 14.51 10.09 -4.89
CA ASN A 78 14.85 9.09 -3.89
C ASN A 78 16.32 9.24 -3.47
N PRO A 79 16.62 9.80 -2.29
CA PRO A 79 17.99 10.02 -1.85
C PRO A 79 18.83 8.73 -1.84
N GLY A 80 20.04 8.80 -2.38
CA GLY A 80 20.93 7.63 -2.51
C GLY A 80 20.67 6.78 -3.76
N TRP A 81 19.75 7.20 -4.64
CA TRP A 81 19.46 6.55 -5.91
C TRP A 81 19.53 7.55 -7.05
N ASP A 82 20.17 7.15 -8.14
CA ASP A 82 20.11 7.83 -9.43
C ASP A 82 18.84 7.38 -10.16
N ILE A 83 18.14 8.31 -10.84
CA ILE A 83 16.83 8.06 -11.46
C ILE A 83 16.91 8.38 -12.94
N ASP A 84 16.54 7.40 -13.77
CA ASP A 84 16.41 7.55 -15.22
C ASP A 84 14.98 7.25 -15.67
N LYS A 85 14.47 8.10 -16.59
CA LYS A 85 13.21 7.87 -17.30
C LYS A 85 13.52 7.41 -18.71
N ILE A 86 13.20 6.17 -19.03
CA ILE A 86 13.45 5.61 -20.35
C ILE A 86 12.22 5.88 -21.22
N ALA A 87 12.41 6.68 -22.27
CA ALA A 87 11.36 7.02 -23.21
C ALA A 87 11.13 5.89 -24.23
N VAL A 88 9.87 5.70 -24.62
CA VAL A 88 9.43 4.81 -25.70
C VAL A 88 8.46 5.56 -26.61
N ASP A 89 8.38 5.15 -27.87
CA ASP A 89 7.44 5.75 -28.82
C ASP A 89 5.99 5.44 -28.44
N LEU A 90 5.12 6.42 -28.62
CA LEU A 90 3.67 6.23 -28.54
C LEU A 90 3.17 5.59 -29.84
N ALA A 91 2.33 4.57 -29.72
CA ALA A 91 1.66 3.96 -30.87
C ALA A 91 0.79 4.97 -31.62
N THR A 92 0.14 5.87 -30.87
CA THR A 92 -0.67 6.98 -31.39
C THR A 92 -0.15 8.27 -30.77
N PRO A 93 0.33 9.24 -31.57
CA PRO A 93 0.73 10.54 -31.05
C PRO A 93 -0.43 11.24 -30.35
N LEU A 94 -0.13 11.95 -29.26
CA LEU A 94 -1.12 12.72 -28.49
C LEU A 94 -0.97 14.20 -28.81
N ASP A 95 -2.10 14.91 -28.85
CA ASP A 95 -2.13 16.37 -28.90
C ASP A 95 -2.03 16.90 -27.47
N ASP A 96 -1.11 17.83 -27.22
CA ASP A 96 -0.93 18.42 -25.88
C ASP A 96 -1.91 19.57 -25.58
N GLY A 97 -2.77 19.92 -26.54
CA GLY A 97 -3.72 21.02 -26.45
C GLY A 97 -3.13 22.39 -26.75
N GLU A 98 -1.81 22.48 -26.96
CA GLU A 98 -1.07 23.71 -27.31
C GLU A 98 -0.64 23.71 -28.78
N GLY A 99 -0.99 22.66 -29.52
CA GLY A 99 -0.70 22.49 -30.94
C GLY A 99 0.60 21.73 -31.22
N ASP A 100 1.26 21.23 -30.18
CA ASP A 100 2.40 20.34 -30.27
C ASP A 100 1.94 18.88 -30.16
N THR A 101 2.78 17.98 -30.68
CA THR A 101 2.48 16.55 -30.72
C THR A 101 3.44 15.79 -29.81
N ILE A 102 2.89 15.08 -28.84
CA ILE A 102 3.63 14.17 -27.98
C ILE A 102 3.73 12.83 -28.70
N THR A 103 4.96 12.44 -29.05
CA THR A 103 5.26 11.18 -29.76
C THR A 103 5.91 10.12 -28.89
N THR A 104 6.28 10.46 -27.65
CA THR A 104 6.94 9.53 -26.72
C THR A 104 6.30 9.60 -25.35
N ARG A 105 6.39 8.50 -24.60
CA ARG A 105 6.04 8.39 -23.19
C ARG A 105 7.18 7.76 -22.41
N VAL A 106 7.14 7.83 -21.09
CA VAL A 106 8.05 7.05 -20.25
C VAL A 106 7.58 5.59 -20.25
N GLY A 107 8.40 4.69 -20.79
CA GLY A 107 8.14 3.25 -20.80
C GLY A 107 8.65 2.56 -19.55
N GLN A 108 9.72 3.07 -18.95
CA GLN A 108 10.31 2.54 -17.72
C GLN A 108 10.87 3.66 -16.85
N VAL A 109 10.84 3.47 -15.54
CA VAL A 109 11.60 4.28 -14.58
C VAL A 109 12.64 3.38 -13.93
N SER A 110 13.92 3.72 -14.10
CA SER A 110 15.03 2.98 -13.51
C SER A 110 15.64 3.75 -12.34
N TYR A 111 15.93 3.03 -11.27
CA TYR A 111 16.63 3.51 -10.09
C TYR A 111 17.92 2.72 -9.92
N THR A 112 19.06 3.42 -9.85
CA THR A 112 20.36 2.80 -9.57
C THR A 112 20.87 3.24 -8.21
N ALA A 113 21.23 2.31 -7.35
CA ALA A 113 21.69 2.61 -6.00
C ALA A 113 23.11 3.19 -6.05
N GLN A 114 23.34 4.33 -5.41
CA GLN A 114 24.70 4.89 -5.24
C GLN A 114 25.55 4.03 -4.30
N ALA A 115 24.89 3.34 -3.37
CA ALA A 115 25.45 2.26 -2.57
C ALA A 115 24.41 1.14 -2.47
N PRO A 116 24.80 -0.15 -2.58
CA PRO A 116 23.85 -1.26 -2.54
C PRO A 116 22.95 -1.22 -1.29
N LEU A 117 21.65 -1.43 -1.49
CA LEU A 117 20.70 -1.64 -0.40
C LEU A 117 20.93 -3.03 0.17
N VAL A 118 21.55 -3.07 1.35
CA VAL A 118 21.84 -4.31 2.07
C VAL A 118 20.56 -5.11 2.30
N ASP A 119 20.66 -6.42 2.12
CA ASP A 119 19.56 -7.34 2.39
C ASP A 119 19.00 -7.19 3.82
N GLY A 120 17.68 -7.35 3.95
CA GLY A 120 16.94 -7.13 5.18
C GLY A 120 16.68 -5.66 5.54
N LEU A 121 17.16 -4.70 4.74
CA LEU A 121 16.74 -3.30 4.80
C LEU A 121 15.68 -3.02 3.74
N ARG A 122 14.74 -2.14 4.09
CA ARG A 122 13.63 -1.76 3.21
C ARG A 122 13.82 -0.36 2.65
N THR A 123 13.43 -0.18 1.39
CA THR A 123 13.25 1.13 0.77
C THR A 123 11.91 1.19 0.02
N THR A 124 11.53 2.40 -0.41
CA THR A 124 10.34 2.63 -1.21
C THR A 124 10.64 3.55 -2.39
N PHE A 125 9.97 3.32 -3.51
CA PHE A 125 10.02 4.15 -4.72
C PHE A 125 8.63 4.69 -5.00
N VAL A 126 8.48 6.01 -5.14
CA VAL A 126 7.16 6.63 -5.29
C VAL A 126 7.05 7.25 -6.67
N LEU A 127 6.07 6.82 -7.44
CA LEU A 127 5.73 7.37 -8.75
C LEU A 127 4.40 8.15 -8.65
N SER A 128 4.36 9.35 -9.20
CA SER A 128 3.11 10.11 -9.40
C SER A 128 2.65 9.93 -10.84
N LEU A 129 1.41 9.48 -11.03
CA LEU A 129 0.78 9.31 -12.34
C LEU A 129 -0.72 9.52 -12.26
N GLN A 130 -1.37 9.66 -13.42
CA GLN A 130 -2.82 9.64 -13.52
C GLN A 130 -3.28 8.23 -13.91
N ILE A 131 -4.26 7.69 -13.17
CA ILE A 131 -4.96 6.47 -13.59
C ILE A 131 -5.74 6.79 -14.88
N PRO A 132 -5.68 5.96 -15.95
CA PRO A 132 -6.32 6.29 -17.22
C PRO A 132 -7.80 6.62 -17.02
N ALA A 133 -8.26 7.71 -17.62
CA ALA A 133 -9.63 8.18 -17.46
C ALA A 133 -10.65 7.28 -18.19
N ASP A 134 -10.19 6.55 -19.19
CA ASP A 134 -10.95 5.59 -19.99
C ASP A 134 -10.86 4.15 -19.48
N ALA A 135 -10.08 3.88 -18.42
CA ALA A 135 -10.04 2.57 -17.78
C ALA A 135 -11.40 2.25 -17.14
N ALA A 136 -11.85 1.00 -17.30
CA ALA A 136 -13.06 0.51 -16.67
C ALA A 136 -12.80 0.08 -15.22
N ALA A 137 -13.82 0.21 -14.36
CA ALA A 137 -13.74 -0.36 -13.03
C ALA A 137 -13.55 -1.88 -13.11
N GLY A 138 -12.58 -2.40 -12.35
CA GLY A 138 -12.16 -3.80 -12.41
C GLY A 138 -10.96 -4.05 -13.33
N ASP A 139 -10.56 -3.09 -14.17
CA ASP A 139 -9.34 -3.22 -14.96
C ASP A 139 -8.12 -3.33 -14.04
N THR A 140 -7.15 -4.17 -14.44
CA THR A 140 -5.90 -4.35 -13.70
C THR A 140 -4.78 -3.57 -14.37
N LEU A 141 -4.11 -2.69 -13.62
CA LEU A 141 -2.85 -2.08 -14.05
C LEU A 141 -1.69 -2.79 -13.35
N ALA A 142 -0.90 -3.52 -14.13
CA ALA A 142 0.29 -4.21 -13.64
C ALA A 142 1.56 -3.41 -13.95
N PHE A 143 2.48 -3.37 -13.01
CA PHE A 143 3.74 -2.65 -13.08
C PHE A 143 4.87 -3.65 -12.80
N PRO A 144 5.30 -4.44 -13.81
CA PRO A 144 6.43 -5.34 -13.64
C PRO A 144 7.66 -4.63 -13.08
N VAL A 145 8.39 -5.30 -12.19
CA VAL A 145 9.60 -4.76 -11.57
C VAL A 145 10.76 -5.72 -11.75
N LEU A 146 11.83 -5.25 -12.39
CA LEU A 146 13.11 -5.94 -12.37
C LEU A 146 13.93 -5.44 -11.18
N GLN A 147 14.26 -6.34 -10.27
CA GLN A 147 15.17 -6.09 -9.17
C GLN A 147 16.55 -6.67 -9.49
N THR A 148 17.54 -5.81 -9.64
CA THR A 148 18.93 -6.20 -9.87
C THR A 148 19.69 -6.15 -8.55
N CYS A 149 20.51 -7.15 -8.31
CA CYS A 149 21.33 -7.27 -7.11
C CYS A 149 22.81 -7.41 -7.45
N GLU A 150 23.68 -7.35 -6.44
CA GLU A 150 25.12 -7.59 -6.64
C GLU A 150 25.38 -8.98 -7.26
N VAL A 151 24.57 -9.97 -6.90
CA VAL A 151 24.53 -11.31 -7.47
C VAL A 151 23.11 -11.64 -7.89
N GLY A 152 22.92 -11.81 -9.21
CA GLY A 152 21.63 -12.20 -9.78
C GLY A 152 20.60 -11.07 -9.83
N GLU A 153 19.38 -11.47 -10.15
CA GLU A 153 18.22 -10.59 -10.30
C GLU A 153 16.93 -11.37 -10.01
N THR A 154 15.89 -10.65 -9.62
CA THR A 154 14.53 -11.18 -9.50
C THR A 154 13.62 -10.35 -10.39
N ASN A 155 12.88 -11.02 -11.28
CA ASN A 155 11.92 -10.38 -12.17
C ASN A 155 10.49 -10.56 -11.65
N TRP A 156 9.96 -9.53 -11.00
CA TRP A 156 8.60 -9.45 -10.47
C TRP A 156 7.62 -9.10 -11.60
N SER A 157 7.34 -10.07 -12.47
CA SER A 157 6.54 -9.86 -13.69
C SER A 157 5.44 -10.89 -13.92
N GLU A 158 5.28 -11.87 -13.03
CA GLU A 158 4.32 -12.95 -13.22
C GLU A 158 2.88 -12.44 -13.00
N ALA A 159 1.96 -12.83 -13.89
CA ALA A 159 0.57 -12.42 -13.78
C ALA A 159 -0.13 -13.19 -12.65
N VAL A 160 -0.90 -12.48 -11.83
CA VAL A 160 -1.79 -13.10 -10.83
C VAL A 160 -3.13 -13.39 -11.49
N VAL A 161 -3.56 -14.65 -11.45
CA VAL A 161 -4.85 -15.09 -12.01
C VAL A 161 -5.78 -15.50 -10.88
N GLU A 162 -7.01 -14.98 -10.89
CA GLU A 162 -7.99 -15.28 -9.84
C GLU A 162 -8.33 -16.78 -9.81
N GLY A 163 -8.24 -17.38 -8.63
CA GLY A 163 -8.53 -18.81 -8.43
C GLY A 163 -7.36 -19.76 -8.71
N GLU A 164 -6.22 -19.23 -9.16
CA GLU A 164 -4.96 -19.98 -9.29
C GLU A 164 -4.05 -19.78 -8.07
N GLU A 165 -3.00 -20.60 -7.97
CA GLU A 165 -1.96 -20.41 -6.95
C GLU A 165 -1.20 -19.11 -7.22
N GLU A 166 -0.86 -18.37 -6.16
CA GLU A 166 -0.08 -17.14 -6.30
C GLU A 166 1.30 -17.48 -6.90
N PRO A 167 1.73 -16.76 -7.95
CA PRO A 167 3.03 -17.00 -8.56
C PRO A 167 4.17 -16.61 -7.60
N ALA A 168 5.39 -17.06 -7.89
CA ALA A 168 6.54 -16.81 -7.01
C ALA A 168 7.05 -15.36 -7.07
N HIS A 169 6.87 -14.72 -8.23
CA HIS A 169 7.34 -13.37 -8.52
C HIS A 169 6.20 -12.54 -9.16
N PRO A 170 5.08 -12.32 -8.46
CA PRO A 170 3.95 -11.59 -9.01
C PRO A 170 4.35 -10.16 -9.38
N ALA A 171 3.83 -9.67 -10.50
CA ALA A 171 3.92 -8.26 -10.84
C ALA A 171 3.09 -7.43 -9.85
N PRO A 172 3.66 -6.36 -9.26
CA PRO A 172 2.88 -5.38 -8.51
C PRO A 172 1.74 -4.86 -9.38
N SER A 173 0.51 -4.86 -8.86
CA SER A 173 -0.65 -4.42 -9.63
C SER A 173 -1.71 -3.76 -8.76
N LEU A 174 -2.59 -2.99 -9.39
CA LEU A 174 -3.76 -2.39 -8.76
C LEU A 174 -5.00 -2.62 -9.63
N ILE A 175 -6.16 -2.63 -8.97
CA ILE A 175 -7.46 -2.69 -9.64
C ILE A 175 -8.06 -1.28 -9.70
N VAL A 176 -8.42 -0.86 -10.89
CA VAL A 176 -9.06 0.43 -11.15
C VAL A 176 -10.46 0.45 -10.55
N THR A 177 -10.80 1.53 -9.86
CA THR A 177 -12.13 1.78 -9.32
C THR A 177 -12.86 2.84 -10.14
N GLU A 178 -14.17 2.93 -9.95
CA GLU A 178 -15.02 3.93 -10.60
C GLU A 178 -14.47 5.35 -10.43
N ALA A 179 -14.65 6.19 -11.46
CA ALA A 179 -14.25 7.59 -11.38
C ALA A 179 -15.00 8.31 -10.25
N THR A 180 -14.28 9.15 -9.49
CA THR A 180 -14.90 9.99 -8.45
C THR A 180 -15.31 11.34 -9.04
N ALA A 181 -16.45 11.89 -8.59
CA ALA A 181 -17.00 13.14 -9.11
C ALA A 181 -16.08 14.38 -8.96
N GLU A 182 -15.03 14.28 -8.14
CA GLU A 182 -14.06 15.34 -7.85
C GLU A 182 -12.89 15.40 -8.87
N SER A 183 -12.77 14.45 -9.80
CA SER A 183 -11.60 14.34 -10.72
C SER A 183 -11.69 15.18 -11.99
N GLY A 184 -12.68 16.08 -12.09
CA GLY A 184 -12.85 16.97 -13.24
C GLY A 184 -12.01 18.24 -13.15
N HIS A 185 -10.73 18.21 -13.53
CA HIS A 185 -10.01 19.43 -13.88
C HIS A 185 -10.40 19.87 -15.29
N GLY A 186 -11.64 20.37 -15.43
CA GLY A 186 -12.05 21.09 -16.63
C GLY A 186 -11.40 22.46 -16.68
N HIS A 187 -10.46 22.67 -17.61
CA HIS A 187 -10.01 24.01 -18.00
C HIS A 187 -11.16 24.73 -18.72
N GLY A 188 -12.08 25.30 -17.94
CA GLY A 188 -13.09 26.25 -18.41
C GLY A 188 -12.59 27.67 -18.25
N SER A 189 -12.59 28.42 -19.35
CA SER A 189 -12.16 29.82 -19.47
C SER A 189 -12.60 30.73 -18.33
N THR A 190 -11.65 31.47 -17.77
CA THR A 190 -11.90 32.59 -16.86
C THR A 190 -12.37 33.80 -17.66
N ASP A 191 -13.67 34.08 -17.62
CA ASP A 191 -14.17 35.45 -17.76
C ASP A 191 -14.18 36.09 -16.36
N GLU A 192 -13.42 37.17 -16.21
CA GLU A 192 -13.43 38.03 -15.02
C GLU A 192 -14.78 38.74 -14.89
N ALA A 193 -15.38 38.69 -13.69
CA ALA A 193 -16.13 39.83 -13.17
C ALA A 193 -16.27 39.80 -11.63
N THR A 194 -15.61 40.79 -11.03
CA THR A 194 -16.06 41.61 -9.89
C THR A 194 -16.20 40.99 -8.50
N ALA A 195 -15.39 41.55 -7.60
CA ALA A 195 -15.52 41.50 -6.15
C ALA A 195 -16.85 42.10 -5.66
N ASP A 196 -17.43 41.47 -4.64
CA ASP A 196 -18.17 42.16 -3.58
C ASP A 196 -18.08 41.35 -2.28
N ASP A 197 -17.86 42.06 -1.18
CA ASP A 197 -17.74 41.54 0.19
C ASP A 197 -19.08 41.01 0.70
N HIS A 198 -19.08 39.82 1.32
CA HIS A 198 -20.04 39.53 2.39
C HIS A 198 -19.52 38.51 3.42
N GLU A 199 -19.52 38.98 4.66
CA GLU A 199 -19.12 38.28 5.87
C GLU A 199 -20.22 37.34 6.40
N ALA A 200 -19.78 36.20 6.96
CA ALA A 200 -20.40 35.28 7.92
C ALA A 200 -21.61 34.41 7.53
N ALA A 201 -21.43 33.07 7.54
CA ALA A 201 -21.93 32.16 8.60
C ALA A 201 -22.05 30.68 8.16
N GLY A 202 -21.71 29.76 9.08
CA GLY A 202 -22.24 28.38 9.15
C GLY A 202 -21.32 27.28 8.58
N ALA A 203 -20.44 26.64 9.35
CA ALA A 203 -20.72 25.63 10.39
C ALA A 203 -21.52 24.42 9.89
N SER A 204 -20.85 23.48 9.22
CA SER A 204 -21.37 22.14 8.91
C SER A 204 -20.48 20.98 9.40
N THR A 205 -19.33 21.26 10.03
CA THR A 205 -18.41 20.23 10.56
C THR A 205 -18.53 19.97 12.07
N ALA A 206 -19.40 20.69 12.79
CA ALA A 206 -19.49 20.61 14.25
C ALA A 206 -20.48 19.52 14.76
N THR A 207 -21.45 19.09 13.95
CA THR A 207 -22.51 18.18 14.40
C THR A 207 -21.99 16.75 14.59
N ASP A 208 -21.12 16.28 13.69
CA ASP A 208 -20.59 14.91 13.73
C ASP A 208 -19.60 14.70 14.90
N ASP A 209 -18.77 15.70 15.21
CA ASP A 209 -17.84 15.65 16.36
C ASP A 209 -18.59 15.65 17.71
N VAL A 210 -19.73 16.35 17.81
CA VAL A 210 -20.55 16.36 19.03
C VAL A 210 -21.27 15.03 19.22
N ILE A 211 -21.84 14.44 18.16
CA ILE A 211 -22.50 13.12 18.25
C ILE A 211 -21.48 12.04 18.60
N ALA A 212 -20.30 12.04 17.97
CA ALA A 212 -19.23 11.08 18.26
C ALA A 212 -18.76 11.16 19.72
N ARG A 213 -18.59 12.37 20.27
CA ARG A 213 -18.18 12.56 21.67
C ARG A 213 -19.27 12.16 22.66
N VAL A 214 -20.53 12.47 22.39
CA VAL A 214 -21.66 12.08 23.27
C VAL A 214 -21.81 10.57 23.32
N LEU A 215 -21.70 9.88 22.17
CA LEU A 215 -21.73 8.42 22.11
C LEU A 215 -20.50 7.79 22.78
N GLY A 216 -19.31 8.35 22.59
CA GLY A 216 -18.08 7.88 23.23
C GLY A 216 -18.13 7.98 24.75
N ILE A 217 -18.57 9.13 25.29
CA ILE A 217 -18.72 9.34 26.73
C ILE A 217 -19.84 8.45 27.29
N GLY A 218 -20.97 8.34 26.58
CA GLY A 218 -22.08 7.47 26.98
C GLY A 218 -21.67 6.00 27.09
N GLY A 219 -20.92 5.48 26.11
CA GLY A 219 -20.41 4.12 26.11
C GLY A 219 -19.46 3.84 27.28
N LEU A 220 -18.61 4.81 27.64
CA LEU A 220 -17.64 4.67 28.74
C LEU A 220 -18.35 4.61 30.11
N VAL A 221 -19.39 5.41 30.31
CA VAL A 221 -20.21 5.39 31.54
C VAL A 221 -20.95 4.04 31.68
N VAL A 222 -21.56 3.55 30.60
CA VAL A 222 -22.25 2.25 30.62
C VAL A 222 -21.26 1.11 30.89
N GLY A 223 -20.08 1.15 30.26
CA GLY A 223 -19.02 0.17 30.50
C GLY A 223 -18.52 0.15 31.94
N ALA A 224 -18.32 1.33 32.55
CA ALA A 224 -17.91 1.45 33.95
C ALA A 224 -18.97 0.90 34.92
N VAL A 225 -20.26 1.18 34.68
CA VAL A 225 -21.36 0.63 35.49
C VAL A 225 -21.44 -0.89 35.35
N GLY A 226 -21.30 -1.42 34.13
CA GLY A 226 -21.25 -2.86 33.87
C GLY A 226 -20.12 -3.55 34.63
N LEU A 227 -18.93 -2.95 34.66
CA LEU A 227 -17.77 -3.47 35.39
C LEU A 227 -18.03 -3.50 36.91
N VAL A 228 -18.59 -2.44 37.47
CA VAL A 228 -18.93 -2.37 38.91
C VAL A 228 -19.98 -3.43 39.28
N VAL A 229 -21.02 -3.60 38.45
CA VAL A 229 -22.05 -4.63 38.67
C VAL A 229 -21.47 -6.05 38.58
N ALA A 230 -20.59 -6.31 37.62
CA ALA A 230 -19.93 -7.62 37.47
C ALA A 230 -19.00 -7.95 38.66
N ILE A 231 -18.27 -6.96 39.18
CA ILE A 231 -17.43 -7.13 40.37
C ILE A 231 -18.31 -7.37 41.61
N ALA A 232 -19.40 -6.62 41.76
CA ALA A 232 -20.32 -6.76 42.88
C ALA A 232 -21.07 -8.11 42.86
N SER A 233 -21.45 -8.62 41.70
CA SER A 233 -22.11 -9.94 41.56
C SER A 233 -21.15 -11.09 41.83
N ARG A 234 -19.89 -11.02 41.35
CA ARG A 234 -18.84 -12.00 41.69
C ARG A 234 -18.57 -12.08 43.19
N ARG A 235 -18.59 -10.94 43.91
CA ARG A 235 -18.37 -10.91 45.36
C ARG A 235 -19.54 -11.50 46.16
N LYS A 236 -20.77 -11.41 45.65
CA LYS A 236 -21.95 -12.02 46.29
C LYS A 236 -22.04 -13.53 46.11
N ASN A 237 -21.46 -14.09 45.05
CA ASN A 237 -21.41 -15.53 44.82
C ASN A 237 -20.22 -16.24 45.47
N ALA A 238 -19.31 -15.48 46.10
CA ALA A 238 -18.13 -15.99 46.79
C ALA A 238 -18.25 -15.94 48.34
N ALA A 239 -19.42 -15.55 48.85
CA ALA A 239 -19.80 -15.59 50.27
C ALA A 239 -20.95 -16.59 50.44
#